data_AF-A0A9N9QT38-F1
#
_entry.id   AF-A0A9N9QT38-F1
#
_cell.length_a   1.000
_cell.length_b   1.000
_cell.length_c   1.000
_cell.angle_alpha   90.00
_cell.angle_beta   90.00
_cell.angle_gamma   90.00
#
_symmetry.space_group_name_H-M   'P 1'
#
loop_
_entity.id
_entity.type
_entity.pdbx_description
1 polymer ?
#
loop_
_entity_poly.entity_id
_entity_poly.type
_entity_poly.pdbx_seq_one_letter_code
_entity_poly.pdbx_strand_id
1 'polypeptide(L)'
;MASRKRNAILEEFIEIYKSEPCLWRVKCKEYHDRDKRSAAYHRWMSKLKELEPTATKEDVIKKINTLRSNVRRERKKYEVSVKSGASTDDIYKPTLWYFELFDFIGDQEVPRSSRSNISDIDENYSKVRIN
;
A
#
# COMPACT_ATOMS: atom_id res chain seq x y z
N MET A 1 -24.23 5.15 -8.08
CA MET A 1 -23.33 4.48 -9.06
C MET A 1 -21.85 4.82 -8.85
N ALA A 2 -21.46 6.05 -8.52
CA ALA A 2 -20.05 6.45 -8.32
C ALA A 2 -19.27 5.63 -7.26
N SER A 3 -19.94 5.14 -6.21
CA SER A 3 -19.28 4.34 -5.16
C SER A 3 -18.79 2.97 -5.65
N ARG A 4 -19.57 2.27 -6.49
CA ARG A 4 -19.18 0.94 -7.02
C ARG A 4 -17.97 1.03 -7.95
N LYS A 5 -17.94 2.04 -8.83
CA LYS A 5 -16.80 2.27 -9.75
C LYS A 5 -15.51 2.54 -8.96
N ARG A 6 -15.59 3.37 -7.91
CA ARG A 6 -14.42 3.63 -7.03
C ARG A 6 -13.93 2.37 -6.32
N ASN A 7 -14.83 1.52 -5.83
CA ASN A 7 -14.45 0.28 -5.18
C ASN A 7 -13.78 -0.69 -6.17
N ALA A 8 -14.34 -0.87 -7.37
CA ALA A 8 -13.74 -1.73 -8.39
C ALA A 8 -12.33 -1.26 -8.79
N ILE A 9 -12.17 0.05 -9.03
CA ILE A 9 -10.84 0.62 -9.32
C ILE A 9 -9.89 0.38 -8.13
N LEU A 10 -10.36 0.53 -6.89
CA LEU A 10 -9.53 0.31 -5.71
C LEU A 10 -9.15 -1.17 -5.52
N GLU A 11 -10.05 -2.09 -5.85
CA GLU A 11 -9.80 -3.53 -5.83
C GLU A 11 -8.72 -3.91 -6.85
N GLU A 12 -8.88 -3.48 -8.12
CA GLU A 12 -7.86 -3.67 -9.16
C GLU A 12 -6.52 -3.04 -8.76
N PHE A 13 -6.57 -1.88 -8.11
CA PHE A 13 -5.39 -1.20 -7.59
C PHE A 13 -4.68 -2.07 -6.53
N ILE A 14 -5.41 -2.67 -5.60
CA ILE A 14 -4.83 -3.56 -4.57
C ILE A 14 -4.27 -4.84 -5.20
N GLU A 15 -4.93 -5.42 -6.20
CA GLU A 15 -4.42 -6.61 -6.89
C GLU A 15 -3.13 -6.32 -7.66
N ILE A 16 -3.01 -5.15 -8.31
CA ILE A 16 -1.74 -4.72 -8.89
C ILE A 16 -0.69 -4.57 -7.77
N TYR A 17 -1.05 -4.04 -6.58
CA TYR A 17 -0.11 -3.96 -5.45
C TYR A 17 0.51 -5.32 -5.15
N LYS A 18 -0.38 -6.30 -5.00
CA LYS A 18 -0.06 -7.65 -4.57
C LYS A 18 0.84 -8.33 -5.58
N SER A 19 0.63 -8.07 -6.87
CA SER A 19 1.45 -8.58 -7.97
C SER A 19 2.85 -7.96 -8.07
N GLU A 20 3.14 -6.88 -7.33
CA GLU A 20 4.40 -6.14 -7.41
C GLU A 20 5.20 -6.25 -6.08
N PRO A 21 5.86 -7.39 -5.79
CA PRO A 21 6.66 -7.60 -4.57
C PRO A 21 7.71 -6.51 -4.32
N CYS A 22 8.20 -5.88 -5.40
CA CYS A 22 9.14 -4.77 -5.32
C CYS A 22 8.63 -3.58 -4.49
N LEU A 23 7.32 -3.44 -4.28
CA LEU A 23 6.71 -2.34 -3.52
C LEU A 23 6.41 -2.66 -2.05
N TRP A 24 6.34 -3.94 -1.68
CA TRP A 24 5.83 -4.32 -0.35
C TRP A 24 6.61 -5.44 0.34
N ARG A 25 7.35 -6.26 -0.39
CA ARG A 25 8.05 -7.42 0.14
C ARG A 25 9.51 -7.11 0.45
N VAL A 26 9.76 -6.53 1.62
CA VAL A 26 11.11 -6.10 2.07
C VAL A 26 12.14 -7.23 2.01
N LYS A 27 11.72 -8.49 2.19
CA LYS A 27 12.60 -9.67 2.16
C LYS A 27 12.99 -10.10 0.74
N CYS A 28 12.39 -9.57 -0.33
CA CYS A 28 12.75 -9.95 -1.71
C CYS A 28 13.82 -9.02 -2.30
N LYS A 29 14.64 -9.55 -3.21
CA LYS A 29 15.67 -8.78 -3.91
C LYS A 29 15.08 -7.62 -4.72
N GLU A 30 13.88 -7.83 -5.25
CA GLU A 30 13.18 -6.86 -6.11
C GLU A 30 12.75 -5.61 -5.35
N TYR A 31 12.62 -5.68 -4.02
CA TYR A 31 12.36 -4.50 -3.18
C TYR A 31 13.48 -3.47 -3.24
N HIS A 32 14.71 -3.92 -3.53
CA HIS A 32 15.89 -3.07 -3.67
C HIS A 32 16.16 -2.66 -5.13
N ASP A 33 15.34 -3.13 -6.08
CA ASP A 33 15.46 -2.81 -7.49
C ASP A 33 14.71 -1.50 -7.80
N ARG A 34 15.47 -0.43 -8.07
CA ARG A 34 14.92 0.91 -8.33
C ARG A 34 14.06 0.92 -9.60
N ASP A 35 14.46 0.20 -10.63
CA ASP A 35 13.79 0.20 -11.93
C ASP A 35 12.46 -0.54 -11.86
N LYS A 36 12.44 -1.70 -11.18
CA LYS A 36 11.20 -2.43 -10.90
C LYS A 36 10.23 -1.60 -10.07
N ARG A 37 10.72 -0.93 -9.02
CA ARG A 37 9.87 -0.04 -8.19
C ARG A 37 9.30 1.11 -9.01
N SER A 38 10.11 1.75 -9.85
CA SER A 38 9.67 2.85 -10.72
C SER A 38 8.59 2.38 -11.69
N ALA A 39 8.80 1.24 -12.36
CA ALA A 39 7.85 0.64 -13.27
C ALA A 39 6.52 0.28 -12.57
N ALA A 40 6.59 -0.30 -11.37
CA ALA A 40 5.41 -0.63 -10.58
C ALA A 40 4.62 0.63 -10.17
N TYR A 41 5.30 1.71 -9.75
CA TYR A 41 4.64 3.00 -9.47
C TYR A 41 3.96 3.61 -10.71
N HIS A 42 4.55 3.47 -11.90
CA HIS A 42 3.93 3.94 -13.13
C HIS A 42 2.66 3.14 -13.47
N ARG A 43 2.67 1.81 -13.32
CA ARG A 43 1.48 0.97 -13.49
C ARG A 43 0.35 1.41 -12.54
N TRP A 44 0.72 1.66 -11.28
CA TRP A 44 -0.18 2.19 -10.26
C TRP A 44 -0.77 3.56 -10.63
N MET A 45 0.07 4.48 -11.10
CA MET A 45 -0.33 5.83 -11.49
C MET A 45 -1.32 5.81 -12.65
N SER A 46 -1.08 4.98 -13.67
CA SER A 46 -2.00 4.81 -14.81
C SER A 46 -3.39 4.40 -14.34
N LYS A 47 -3.48 3.50 -13.35
CA LYS A 47 -4.75 3.04 -12.80
C LYS A 47 -5.45 4.12 -11.97
N LEU A 48 -4.70 4.86 -11.15
CA LEU A 48 -5.26 5.95 -10.34
C LEU A 48 -5.79 7.09 -11.21
N LYS A 49 -5.19 7.32 -12.39
CA LYS A 49 -5.64 8.32 -13.36
C LYS A 49 -7.00 8.02 -13.99
N GLU A 50 -7.47 6.77 -13.96
CA GLU A 50 -8.84 6.43 -14.37
C GLU A 50 -9.90 7.03 -13.44
N LEU A 51 -9.51 7.36 -12.21
CA LEU A 51 -10.36 8.04 -11.22
C LEU A 51 -10.04 9.54 -11.13
N GLU A 52 -8.75 9.87 -11.03
CA GLU A 52 -8.24 11.22 -10.83
C GLU A 52 -7.20 11.54 -11.91
N PRO A 53 -7.58 12.14 -13.06
CA PRO A 53 -6.68 12.35 -14.19
C PRO A 53 -5.40 13.15 -13.86
N THR A 54 -5.47 13.97 -12.81
CA THR A 54 -4.36 14.81 -12.30
C THR A 54 -3.47 14.08 -11.30
N ALA A 55 -3.74 12.81 -10.99
CA ALA A 55 -2.98 12.05 -10.01
C ALA A 55 -1.50 11.99 -10.38
N THR A 56 -0.67 12.26 -9.37
CA THR A 56 0.80 12.23 -9.43
C THR A 56 1.36 10.97 -8.77
N LYS A 57 2.65 10.71 -8.93
CA LYS A 57 3.35 9.62 -8.24
C LYS A 57 3.27 9.79 -6.72
N GLU A 58 3.31 11.03 -6.24
CA GLU A 58 3.19 11.37 -4.82
C GLU A 58 1.81 10.96 -4.28
N ASP A 59 0.75 11.17 -5.06
CA ASP A 59 -0.61 10.77 -4.67
C ASP A 59 -0.77 9.26 -4.60
N VAL A 60 -0.15 8.54 -5.53
CA VAL A 60 -0.06 7.09 -5.52
C VAL A 60 0.61 6.59 -4.23
N ILE A 61 1.77 7.17 -3.87
CA ILE A 61 2.50 6.82 -2.64
C ILE A 61 1.66 7.12 -1.39
N LYS A 62 1.05 8.31 -1.32
CA LYS A 62 0.14 8.69 -0.23
C LYS A 62 -1.03 7.73 -0.10
N LYS A 63 -1.60 7.29 -1.24
CA LYS A 63 -2.71 6.33 -1.29
C LYS A 63 -2.27 4.97 -0.71
N ILE A 64 -1.13 4.42 -1.14
CA ILE A 64 -0.55 3.18 -0.57
C ILE A 64 -0.43 3.29 0.94
N ASN A 65 0.24 4.35 1.40
CA ASN A 65 0.54 4.54 2.81
C ASN A 65 -0.74 4.66 3.65
N THR A 66 -1.76 5.33 3.11
CA THR A 66 -3.09 5.43 3.74
C THR A 66 -3.76 4.07 3.85
N LEU A 67 -3.81 3.30 2.75
CA LEU A 67 -4.44 1.97 2.74
C LEU A 67 -3.76 1.03 3.73
N ARG A 68 -2.42 0.95 3.69
CA ARG A 68 -1.62 0.14 4.62
C ARG A 68 -1.83 0.56 6.06
N SER A 69 -1.86 1.87 6.34
CA SER A 69 -2.09 2.38 7.70
C SER A 69 -3.47 1.99 8.23
N ASN A 70 -4.50 2.05 7.39
CA ASN A 70 -5.85 1.64 7.76
C ASN A 70 -5.93 0.14 8.05
N VAL A 71 -5.38 -0.69 7.16
CA VAL A 71 -5.34 -2.15 7.36
C VAL A 71 -4.59 -2.50 8.64
N ARG A 72 -3.44 -1.88 8.90
CA ARG A 72 -2.65 -2.12 10.11
C ARG A 72 -3.41 -1.76 11.38
N ARG A 73 -4.14 -0.63 11.38
CA ARG A 73 -5.00 -0.24 12.51
C ARG A 73 -6.12 -1.25 12.71
N GLU A 74 -6.73 -1.71 11.63
CA GLU A 74 -7.81 -2.69 11.66
C GLU A 74 -7.33 -4.06 12.17
N ARG A 75 -6.18 -4.52 11.68
CA ARG A 75 -5.52 -5.75 12.14
C ARG A 75 -5.17 -5.69 13.62
N LYS A 76 -4.67 -4.54 14.10
CA LYS A 76 -4.40 -4.34 15.53
C LYS A 76 -5.66 -4.50 16.40
N LYS A 77 -6.82 -4.00 15.97
CA LYS A 77 -8.07 -4.18 16.71
C LYS A 77 -8.46 -5.66 16.79
N TYR A 78 -8.35 -6.36 15.66
CA TYR A 78 -8.59 -7.80 15.57
C TYR A 78 -7.63 -8.59 16.48
N GLU A 79 -6.33 -8.30 16.45
CA GLU A 79 -5.36 -8.99 17.30
C GLU A 79 -5.59 -8.72 18.80
N VAL A 80 -5.99 -7.50 19.17
CA VAL A 80 -6.30 -7.15 20.56
C VAL A 80 -7.53 -7.91 21.05
N SER A 81 -8.59 -8.01 20.25
CA SER A 81 -9.80 -8.77 20.64
C SER A 81 -9.52 -10.26 20.80
N VAL A 82 -8.67 -10.82 19.94
CA VAL A 82 -8.24 -12.23 20.05
C VAL A 82 -7.38 -12.45 21.29
N LYS A 83 -6.44 -11.54 21.60
CA LYS A 83 -5.50 -11.68 22.74
C LYS A 83 -6.16 -11.47 24.11
N SER A 84 -7.25 -10.73 24.20
CA SER A 84 -7.95 -10.47 25.47
C SER A 84 -8.68 -11.70 26.03
N GLY A 85 -8.55 -12.89 25.42
CA GLY A 85 -9.22 -14.11 25.88
C GLY A 85 -10.74 -14.02 25.78
N ALA A 86 -11.24 -13.18 24.85
CA ALA A 86 -12.65 -12.97 24.64
C ALA A 86 -13.30 -14.26 24.11
N SER A 87 -14.56 -14.52 24.46
CA SER A 87 -15.32 -15.63 23.88
C SER A 87 -15.36 -15.48 22.35
N THR A 88 -15.54 -16.56 21.58
CA THR A 88 -15.59 -16.51 20.11
C THR A 88 -16.62 -15.51 19.56
N ASP A 89 -17.66 -15.19 20.33
CA ASP A 89 -18.67 -14.17 20.00
C ASP A 89 -18.20 -12.71 20.17
N ASP A 90 -17.13 -12.47 20.93
CA ASP A 90 -16.59 -11.15 21.25
C ASP A 90 -15.40 -10.75 20.36
N ILE A 91 -14.99 -11.61 19.43
CA ILE A 91 -13.89 -11.32 18.51
C ILE A 91 -14.32 -10.21 17.55
N TYR A 92 -13.64 -9.05 17.65
CA TYR A 92 -13.80 -7.95 16.71
C TYR A 92 -13.74 -8.41 15.25
N LYS A 93 -14.77 -8.09 14.46
CA LYS A 93 -14.79 -8.35 13.02
C LYS A 93 -14.33 -7.10 12.26
N PRO A 94 -13.31 -7.21 11.40
CA PRO A 94 -12.88 -6.10 10.55
C PRO A 94 -14.06 -5.53 9.74
N THR A 95 -14.20 -4.21 9.78
CA THR A 95 -15.27 -3.48 9.06
C THR A 95 -14.78 -2.89 7.75
N LEU A 96 -13.46 -2.92 7.52
CA LEU A 96 -12.82 -2.41 6.33
C LEU A 96 -13.04 -3.39 5.16
N TRP A 97 -13.82 -2.99 4.16
CA TRP A 97 -14.23 -3.90 3.08
C TRP A 97 -13.09 -4.51 2.27
N TYR A 98 -11.94 -3.82 2.19
CA TYR A 98 -10.73 -4.29 1.50
C TYR A 98 -9.72 -4.93 2.44
N PHE A 99 -10.10 -5.25 3.68
CA PHE A 99 -9.20 -5.82 4.68
C PHE A 99 -8.53 -7.11 4.19
N GLU A 100 -9.34 -8.06 3.70
CA GLU A 100 -8.89 -9.39 3.24
C GLU A 100 -7.98 -9.29 2.01
N LEU A 101 -8.15 -8.27 1.17
CA LEU A 101 -7.30 -8.04 0.00
C LEU A 101 -5.84 -7.76 0.39
N PHE A 102 -5.58 -7.36 1.64
CA PHE A 102 -4.25 -7.05 2.16
C PHE A 102 -3.60 -8.19 2.96
N ASP A 103 -4.18 -9.39 2.99
CA ASP A 103 -3.63 -10.49 3.80
C ASP A 103 -2.22 -10.93 3.39
N PHE A 104 -1.81 -10.66 2.16
CA PHE A 104 -0.45 -10.92 1.68
C PHE A 104 0.66 -10.14 2.41
N ILE A 105 0.31 -9.07 3.16
CA ILE A 105 1.29 -8.24 3.87
C ILE A 105 1.64 -8.79 5.27
N GLY A 106 0.76 -9.60 5.88
CA GLY A 106 0.89 -10.03 7.28
C GLY A 106 2.26 -10.63 7.63
N ASP A 107 2.83 -11.44 6.73
CA ASP A 107 4.12 -12.12 6.94
C ASP A 107 5.36 -11.20 6.93
N GLN A 108 5.19 -9.94 6.53
CA GLN A 108 6.27 -8.93 6.53
C GLN A 108 6.31 -8.09 7.80
N GLU A 109 5.27 -8.12 8.65
CA GLU A 109 5.14 -7.23 9.83
C GLU A 109 5.91 -7.70 11.07
N VAL A 110 7.00 -8.46 10.90
CA VAL A 110 7.98 -8.63 11.99
C VAL A 110 8.64 -7.26 12.21
N PRO A 111 8.60 -6.68 13.42
CA PRO A 111 9.09 -5.32 13.65
C PRO A 111 10.57 -5.22 13.29
N ARG A 112 10.90 -4.42 12.25
CA ARG A 112 12.23 -3.80 12.20
C ARG A 112 12.22 -2.62 13.16
N SER A 113 13.22 -2.57 14.02
CA SER A 113 13.55 -1.42 14.85
C SER A 113 13.58 -0.14 13.99
N SER A 114 13.01 0.93 14.54
CA SER A 114 12.82 2.22 13.89
C SER A 114 14.06 2.67 13.14
N ARG A 115 13.94 2.85 11.82
CA ARG A 115 14.88 3.68 11.05
C ARG A 115 14.21 5.03 10.82
N SER A 116 14.80 6.08 11.37
CA SER A 116 14.42 7.47 11.12
C SER A 116 14.35 7.74 9.61
N ASN A 117 13.30 8.43 9.16
CA ASN A 117 13.14 8.83 7.76
C ASN A 117 14.15 9.95 7.44
N ILE A 118 15.36 9.59 7.03
CA ILE A 118 16.25 10.50 6.30
C ILE A 118 16.88 9.72 5.14
N SER A 119 16.83 10.33 3.96
CA SER A 119 17.25 9.85 2.62
C SER A 119 16.35 8.74 2.01
N ASP A 120 15.78 8.85 0.81
CA ASP A 120 16.30 9.41 -0.44
C ASP A 120 15.19 10.16 -1.21
N ILE A 121 15.14 11.48 -1.08
CA ILE A 121 14.56 12.33 -2.12
C ILE A 121 15.71 12.52 -3.10
N ASP A 122 15.78 11.63 -4.11
CA ASP A 122 16.80 11.72 -5.17
C ASP A 122 16.51 12.97 -6.01
N GLU A 123 17.30 13.98 -5.69
CA GLU A 123 17.45 15.27 -6.29
C GLU A 123 17.99 15.11 -7.73
N ASN A 124 17.14 14.71 -8.69
CA ASN A 124 17.47 14.84 -10.10
C ASN A 124 16.23 15.05 -10.98
N TYR A 125 15.49 16.12 -10.70
CA TYR A 125 14.44 16.65 -11.58
C TYR A 125 14.78 18.08 -12.00
N SER A 126 15.98 18.31 -12.53
CA SER A 126 16.34 19.55 -13.24
C SER A 126 17.63 19.37 -14.05
N LYS A 127 17.59 18.58 -15.12
CA LYS A 127 18.51 18.75 -16.26
C LYS A 127 17.91 18.19 -17.55
N VAL A 128 16.76 18.75 -17.94
CA VAL A 128 16.39 18.83 -19.35
C VAL A 128 16.02 20.28 -19.64
N ARG A 129 17.05 21.11 -19.78
CA ARG A 129 16.93 22.39 -20.49
C ARG A 129 17.96 22.35 -21.62
N ILE A 130 17.42 22.08 -22.81
CA ILE A 130 17.69 22.76 -24.07
C ILE A 130 19.17 22.99 -24.39
N ASN A 131 19.66 22.27 -25.40
CA ASN A 131 20.51 22.88 -26.41
C ASN A 131 19.99 22.48 -27.79
#